data_AF-A0A960H6G4-F1
#
_entry.id   AF-A0A960H6G4-F1
#
_cell.length_a   1.000
_cell.length_b   1.000
_cell.length_c   1.000
_cell.angle_alpha   90.00
_cell.angle_beta   90.00
_cell.angle_gamma   90.00
#
_symmetry.space_group_name_H-M   'P 1'
#
loop_
_entity.id
_entity.type
_entity.pdbx_description
1 polymer ?
#
loop_
_entity_poly.entity_id
_entity_poly.type
_entity_poly.pdbx_seq_one_letter_code
_entity_poly.pdbx_strand_id
1 'polypeptide(L)' 'MTGMANRIGDLADAQAWAAEIAGLAPLSLQSSKRVLNDDGAYEEQGATHKELFDKAWGSQDVIEAQVARIEKRAPRFQGA' A
#
# COMPACT_ATOMS: atom_id res chain seq x y z
N MET A 1 -3.24 -15.85 -9.11
CA MET A 1 -3.19 -15.02 -7.89
C MET A 1 -2.09 -13.99 -8.08
N THR A 2 -2.27 -12.75 -7.63
CA THR A 2 -1.34 -11.62 -7.87
C THR A 2 -0.10 -11.62 -6.97
N GLY A 3 -0.08 -12.42 -5.90
CA GLY A 3 1.03 -12.47 -4.94
C GLY A 3 0.85 -11.56 -3.70
N MET A 4 -0.20 -10.73 -3.65
CA MET A 4 -0.52 -9.88 -2.48
C MET A 4 -0.77 -10.69 -1.20
N ALA A 5 -1.33 -11.90 -1.34
CA ALA A 5 -1.50 -12.85 -0.25
C ALA A 5 -0.73 -14.14 -0.56
N ASN A 6 0.17 -14.54 0.33
CA ASN A 6 0.90 -15.82 0.19
C ASN A 6 0.01 -17.02 0.55
N ARG A 7 -0.90 -16.87 1.51
CA ARG A 7 -1.85 -17.89 1.98
C ARG A 7 -3.17 -17.23 2.40
N ILE A 8 -4.27 -17.98 2.30
CA ILE A 8 -5.56 -17.64 2.91
C ILE A 8 -5.69 -18.49 4.18
N GLY A 9 -5.97 -17.86 5.32
CA GLY A 9 -6.04 -18.52 6.62
C GLY A 9 -6.41 -17.55 7.73
N ASP A 10 -6.43 -18.04 8.97
CA ASP A 10 -6.69 -17.23 10.16
C ASP A 10 -5.40 -16.78 10.88
N LEU A 11 -5.55 -16.20 12.07
CA LEU A 11 -4.41 -15.76 12.87
C LEU A 11 -3.53 -16.93 13.35
N ALA A 12 -4.13 -18.08 13.66
CA ALA A 12 -3.40 -19.25 14.14
C ALA A 12 -2.52 -19.82 13.01
N ASP A 13 -3.03 -19.86 11.77
CA ASP A 13 -2.25 -20.24 10.60
C ASP A 13 -1.01 -19.33 10.42
N ALA A 14 -1.19 -18.02 10.61
CA ALA A 14 -0.09 -17.05 10.52
C ALA A 14 0.96 -17.26 11.63
N GLN A 15 0.51 -17.51 12.86
CA GLN A 15 1.41 -17.76 14.01
C GLN A 15 2.17 -19.07 13.86
N ALA A 16 1.51 -20.13 13.39
CA ALA A 16 2.16 -21.41 13.11
C ALA A 16 3.27 -21.25 12.06
N TRP A 17 2.99 -20.52 10.97
CA TRP A 17 3.99 -20.28 9.94
C TRP A 17 5.13 -19.37 10.42
N ALA A 18 4.84 -18.37 11.24
CA ALA A 18 5.87 -17.53 11.86
C ALA A 18 6.81 -18.36 12.77
N ALA A 19 6.28 -19.36 13.49
CA ALA A 19 7.08 -20.27 14.30
C ALA A 19 8.01 -21.14 13.44
N GLU A 20 7.56 -21.60 12.26
CA GLU A 20 8.43 -22.29 11.29
C GLU A 20 9.55 -21.36 10.79
N ILE A 21 9.22 -20.11 10.42
CA ILE A 21 10.19 -19.12 9.95
C ILE A 21 11.23 -18.81 11.03
N ALA A 22 10.84 -18.78 12.31
CA ALA A 22 11.75 -18.55 13.43
C ALA A 22 12.81 -19.65 13.59
N GLY A 23 12.60 -20.83 13.02
CA GLY A 23 13.59 -21.91 12.95
C GLY A 23 14.63 -21.75 11.83
N LEU A 24 14.48 -20.75 10.95
CA LEU A 24 15.40 -20.54 9.82
C LEU A 24 16.64 -19.70 10.22
N ALA A 25 17.69 -19.79 9.41
CA ALA A 25 18.96 -19.10 9.65
C ALA A 25 18.79 -17.56 9.70
N PRO A 26 19.04 -16.89 10.84
CA PRO A 26 18.70 -15.47 10.98
C PRO A 26 19.45 -14.54 10.03
N LEU A 27 20.72 -14.80 9.71
CA LEU A 27 21.50 -13.96 8.80
C LEU A 27 21.00 -14.06 7.35
N SER A 28 20.55 -15.25 6.92
CA SER A 28 19.92 -15.43 5.62
C SER A 28 18.61 -14.64 5.54
N LEU A 29 17.76 -14.73 6.57
CA LEU A 29 16.52 -13.94 6.64
C LEU A 29 16.78 -12.43 6.59
N GLN A 30 17.77 -11.94 7.34
CA GLN A 30 18.15 -10.53 7.36
C GLN A 30 18.64 -10.07 5.98
N SER A 31 19.54 -10.83 5.36
CA SER A 31 20.07 -10.51 4.03
C SER A 31 18.97 -10.49 2.97
N SER A 32 18.14 -11.54 2.90
CA SER A 32 17.06 -11.62 1.93
C SER A 32 16.04 -10.49 2.10
N LYS A 33 15.63 -10.20 3.34
CA LYS A 33 14.69 -9.09 3.60
C LYS A 33 15.26 -7.75 3.15
N ARG A 34 16.54 -7.50 3.40
CA ARG A 34 17.18 -6.24 2.99
C ARG A 34 17.21 -6.09 1.47
N VAL A 35 17.68 -7.11 0.77
CA VAL A 35 17.74 -7.12 -0.70
C VAL A 35 16.35 -6.95 -1.32
N LEU A 36 15.32 -7.61 -0.76
CA LEU A 36 13.95 -7.48 -1.25
C LEU A 36 13.36 -6.08 -1.04
N ASN A 37 13.69 -5.42 0.08
CA ASN A 37 13.21 -4.06 0.36
C ASN A 37 13.98 -2.98 -0.40
N ASP A 38 15.19 -3.28 -0.87
CA ASP A 38 16.03 -2.39 -1.68
C ASP A 38 15.77 -2.59 -3.20
N ASP A 39 14.53 -2.92 -3.57
CA ASP A 39 14.08 -3.18 -4.96
C ASP A 39 13.78 -1.91 -5.77
N GLY A 40 13.89 -0.73 -5.14
CA GLY A 40 13.57 0.56 -5.73
C GLY A 40 12.17 1.08 -5.39
N ALA A 41 11.36 0.34 -4.60
CA ALA A 41 10.03 0.81 -4.20
C ALA A 41 10.07 2.05 -3.27
N TYR A 42 11.13 2.19 -2.45
CA TYR A 42 11.35 3.36 -1.60
C TYR A 42 12.05 4.49 -2.37
N GLU A 43 11.38 5.02 -3.38
CA GLU A 43 11.88 6.14 -4.19
C GLU A 43 11.36 7.48 -3.67
N GLU A 44 12.22 8.51 -3.68
CA GLU A 44 11.77 9.88 -3.46
C GLU A 44 10.87 10.35 -4.60
N GLN A 45 9.76 11.01 -4.26
CA GLN A 45 8.85 11.51 -5.28
C GLN A 45 9.53 12.65 -6.07
N GLY A 46 9.66 12.47 -7.39
CA GLY A 46 10.09 13.53 -8.30
C GLY A 46 9.14 14.73 -8.26
N ALA A 47 9.65 15.92 -8.63
CA ALA A 47 8.92 17.18 -8.54
C ALA A 47 7.54 17.14 -9.22
N THR A 48 7.46 16.60 -10.44
CA THR A 48 6.19 16.46 -11.18
C THR A 48 5.20 15.53 -10.49
N HIS A 49 5.67 14.43 -9.90
CA HIS A 49 4.79 13.52 -9.15
C HIS A 49 4.23 14.21 -7.90
N LYS A 50 5.06 14.96 -7.19
CA LYS A 50 4.64 15.75 -6.03
C LYS A 50 3.62 16.84 -6.41
N GLU A 51 3.87 17.59 -7.48
CA GLU A 51 2.93 18.63 -7.96
C GLU A 51 1.56 18.04 -8.31
N LEU A 52 1.53 16.90 -9.01
CA LEU A 52 0.29 16.20 -9.35
C LEU A 52 -0.42 15.65 -8.11
N PHE A 53 0.35 15.11 -7.15
CA PHE A 53 -0.18 14.66 -5.86
C PHE A 53 -0.84 15.81 -5.11
N ASP A 54 -0.14 16.94 -4.96
CA ASP A 54 -0.64 18.11 -4.25
C ASP A 54 -1.88 18.70 -4.95
N LYS A 55 -1.89 18.75 -6.29
CA LYS A 55 -3.05 19.18 -7.08
C LYS A 55 -4.26 18.27 -6.86
N ALA A 56 -4.08 16.95 -6.87
CA ALA A 56 -5.17 16.01 -6.66
C ALA A 56 -5.76 16.14 -5.25
N TRP A 57 -4.92 16.22 -4.22
CA TRP A 57 -5.36 16.32 -2.82
C TRP A 57 -5.99 17.67 -2.47
N GLY A 58 -5.57 18.75 -3.12
CA GLY A 58 -6.16 20.08 -2.97
C GLY A 58 -7.39 20.35 -3.84
N SER A 59 -7.82 19.39 -4.65
CA SER A 59 -8.90 19.58 -5.64
C SER A 59 -10.29 19.73 -5.01
N GLN A 60 -11.18 20.39 -5.73
CA GLN A 60 -12.60 20.45 -5.35
C GLN A 60 -13.25 19.06 -5.44
N ASP A 61 -12.71 18.18 -6.29
CA ASP A 61 -13.14 16.80 -6.44
C ASP A 61 -12.98 15.97 -5.15
N VAL A 62 -11.99 16.26 -4.31
CA VAL A 62 -11.86 15.63 -2.97
C VAL A 62 -13.05 16.00 -2.08
N ILE A 63 -13.48 17.26 -2.10
CA ILE A 63 -14.64 17.73 -1.33
C ILE A 63 -15.93 17.12 -1.88
N GLU A 64 -16.11 17.13 -3.21
CA GLU A 64 -17.28 16.55 -3.86
C GLU A 64 -17.40 15.05 -3.59
N ALA A 65 -16.30 14.29 -3.56
CA ALA A 65 -16.33 12.87 -3.19
C ALA A 65 -16.87 12.66 -1.76
N GLN A 66 -16.50 13.53 -0.82
CA GLN A 66 -16.99 13.49 0.56
C GLN A 66 -18.48 13.84 0.63
N VAL A 67 -18.89 14.94 -0.02
CA VAL A 67 -20.30 15.37 -0.07
C VAL A 67 -21.19 14.31 -0.72
N ALA A 68 -20.80 13.79 -1.89
CA ALA A 68 -21.57 12.78 -2.60
C ALA A 68 -21.76 11.50 -1.79
N ARG A 69 -20.75 11.09 -1.00
CA ARG A 69 -20.87 9.95 -0.07
C ARG A 69 -21.87 10.22 1.05
N ILE A 70 -21.85 11.41 1.66
CA ILE A 70 -22.79 11.81 2.70
C ILE A 70 -24.23 11.88 2.14
N GLU A 71 -24.38 12.44 0.95
CA GLU A 71 -25.65 12.59 0.24
C GLU A 71 -26.12 11.30 -0.48
N LYS A 72 -25.32 10.22 -0.44
CA LYS A 72 -25.59 8.92 -1.09
C LYS A 72 -25.92 9.04 -2.58
N ARG A 73 -25.22 9.91 -3.29
CA ARG A 73 -25.34 10.10 -4.74
C ARG A 73 -24.01 9.84 -5.44
N ALA A 74 -24.05 9.71 -6.77
CA ALA A 74 -22.83 9.69 -7.56
C ALA A 74 -22.11 11.06 -7.49
N PRO A 75 -20.78 11.09 -7.36
CA PRO A 75 -20.00 12.32 -7.42
C PRO A 75 -19.93 12.88 -8.85
N ARG A 76 -19.81 14.20 -8.97
CA ARG A 76 -19.67 14.93 -10.23
C ARG A 76 -18.31 15.62 -10.32
N PHE A 77 -17.31 14.85 -10.72
CA PHE A 77 -15.93 15.32 -10.82
C PHE A 77 -15.73 16.33 -11.97
N GLN A 78 -14.86 17.31 -11.73
CA GLN A 78 -14.49 18.35 -12.69
C GLN A 78 -13.02 18.27 -13.14
N GLY A 79 -12.19 17.45 -12.47
CA GLY A 79 -10.76 17.35 -12.72
C GLY A 79 -9.97 18.55 -12.22
N ALA A 80 -10.48 19.26 -11.21
CA ALA A 80 -9.93 20.51 -10.67
C ALA A 80 -10.08 20.60 -9.16
#